data_AF-A0A179FCL8-F1
#
_entry.id   AF-A0A179FCL8-F1
#
_cell.length_a   1.000
_cell.length_b   1.000
_cell.length_c   1.000
_cell.angle_alpha   90.00
_cell.angle_beta   90.00
_cell.angle_gamma   90.00
#
_symmetry.space_group_name_H-M   'P 1'
#
loop_
_entity.id
_entity.type
_entity.pdbx_description
1 polymer ?
#
loop_
_entity_poly.entity_id
_entity_poly.type
_entity_poly.pdbx_seq_one_letter_code
_entity_poly.pdbx_strand_id
1 'polypeptide(L)'
;MSYTMAVQTPAKSTVATKDVKKDDEPPPLTFSVLEKEIDKQDAMRLVADSIAQQRQTASFSVIAHPVCFVGLVAACTAVYRQNVHRDLGTTLVMVSGLIIAYLAGVRLLTANYIRLAESLKWKEWIASPEGKEDYVLAARYGEELIATIVLRILAPAGSTKKTRSSSVKGGSGVIRAWTTKYRYRNKGIGGDMLRMAILTTRSKCGEGAQVSFDPNHANSARPLHEMFNRPFIKREEKAQKALAHALESCDRGDSSFKME
;
A
#
# COMPACT_ATOMS: atom_id res chain seq x y z
N MET A 1 57.60 -58.35 -4.38
CA MET A 1 58.62 -57.33 -4.67
C MET A 1 58.26 -56.09 -3.87
N SER A 2 58.99 -55.89 -2.77
CA SER A 2 59.02 -54.65 -2.00
C SER A 2 59.48 -53.50 -2.88
N TYR A 3 58.91 -52.30 -2.76
CA TYR A 3 59.70 -51.07 -2.62
C TYR A 3 58.88 -49.96 -1.95
N THR A 4 59.56 -49.43 -0.96
CA THR A 4 59.25 -48.44 0.07
C THR A 4 59.46 -47.00 -0.43
N MET A 5 58.97 -46.03 0.37
CA MET A 5 59.42 -44.63 0.51
C MET A 5 58.88 -43.63 -0.54
N ALA A 6 58.62 -42.35 -0.26
CA ALA A 6 58.84 -41.51 0.92
C ALA A 6 57.95 -40.24 0.87
N VAL A 7 57.84 -39.64 2.05
CA VAL A 7 57.30 -38.32 2.41
C VAL A 7 58.10 -37.16 1.77
N GLN A 8 57.43 -36.07 1.39
CA GLN A 8 58.02 -34.72 1.41
C GLN A 8 56.96 -33.59 1.47
N THR A 9 56.89 -32.91 2.63
CA THR A 9 56.40 -31.52 2.86
C THR A 9 57.49 -30.50 2.39
N PRO A 10 57.37 -29.15 2.38
CA PRO A 10 56.25 -28.19 2.51
C PRO A 10 56.25 -26.99 1.49
N ALA A 11 55.18 -26.18 1.54
CA ALA A 11 55.03 -24.72 1.31
C ALA A 11 55.66 -23.98 0.10
N LYS A 12 54.79 -23.29 -0.68
CA LYS A 12 55.02 -21.88 -1.09
C LYS A 12 53.72 -21.17 -1.47
N SER A 13 53.32 -20.19 -0.66
CA SER A 13 52.35 -19.15 -0.99
C SER A 13 52.79 -18.37 -2.23
N THR A 14 51.85 -17.90 -3.07
CA THR A 14 51.84 -16.56 -3.72
C THR A 14 50.66 -16.46 -4.73
N VAL A 15 49.64 -15.69 -4.32
CA VAL A 15 48.90 -14.66 -5.09
C VAL A 15 47.75 -15.04 -6.05
N ALA A 16 46.69 -14.23 -5.86
CA ALA A 16 45.71 -13.72 -6.82
C ALA A 16 44.47 -14.55 -7.17
N THR A 17 43.36 -14.10 -6.58
CA THR A 17 42.11 -13.68 -7.26
C THR A 17 41.64 -14.52 -8.44
N LYS A 18 40.50 -15.18 -8.24
CA LYS A 18 39.43 -15.17 -9.24
C LYS A 18 38.06 -15.28 -8.55
N ASP A 19 37.26 -14.24 -8.78
CA ASP A 19 35.83 -14.16 -8.55
C ASP A 19 35.10 -15.48 -8.77
N VAL A 20 34.37 -15.91 -7.75
CA VAL A 20 33.21 -16.79 -7.94
C VAL A 20 31.98 -15.94 -7.67
N LYS A 21 31.41 -15.41 -8.77
CA LYS A 21 30.05 -14.88 -8.80
C LYS A 21 29.10 -15.92 -8.23
N LYS A 22 28.39 -15.55 -7.16
CA LYS A 22 27.29 -16.31 -6.58
C LYS A 22 25.98 -15.70 -7.11
N ASP A 23 25.75 -15.87 -8.41
CA ASP A 23 24.48 -15.53 -9.07
C ASP A 23 23.54 -16.74 -8.90
N ASP A 24 22.77 -16.82 -7.79
CA ASP A 24 21.50 -17.59 -7.71
C ASP A 24 20.81 -17.57 -6.33
N GLU A 25 21.11 -16.59 -5.46
CA GLU A 25 20.30 -16.39 -4.25
C GLU A 25 19.19 -15.38 -4.56
N PRO A 26 17.89 -15.77 -4.54
CA PRO A 26 16.81 -14.82 -4.77
C PRO A 26 16.94 -13.69 -3.74
N PRO A 27 16.85 -12.41 -4.16
CA PRO A 27 17.16 -11.31 -3.26
C PRO A 27 16.27 -11.37 -2.02
N PRO A 28 16.84 -11.15 -0.82
CA PRO A 28 16.13 -11.37 0.42
C PRO A 28 14.97 -10.39 0.54
N LEU A 29 13.84 -10.91 1.02
CA LEU A 29 12.70 -10.11 1.44
C LEU A 29 12.94 -9.72 2.91
N THR A 30 13.25 -8.45 3.15
CA THR A 30 13.56 -7.94 4.49
C THR A 30 12.47 -6.98 4.96
N PHE A 31 12.10 -7.07 6.24
CA PHE A 31 11.12 -6.19 6.88
C PHE A 31 11.84 -5.33 7.91
N SER A 32 11.77 -4.00 7.77
CA SER A 32 12.47 -3.09 8.69
C SER A 32 11.62 -1.90 9.09
N VAL A 33 11.94 -1.36 10.28
CA VAL A 33 11.44 -0.07 10.76
C VAL A 33 12.28 1.03 10.12
N LEU A 34 11.65 1.97 9.43
CA LEU A 34 12.37 3.03 8.72
C LEU A 34 12.71 4.17 9.69
N GLU A 35 13.99 4.28 10.01
CA GLU A 35 14.52 5.39 10.82
C GLU A 35 15.01 6.56 9.95
N LYS A 36 15.55 6.27 8.76
CA LYS A 36 16.12 7.27 7.83
C LYS A 36 15.03 8.09 7.14
N GLU A 37 15.22 9.41 7.04
CA GLU A 37 14.26 10.32 6.40
C GLU A 37 14.05 10.02 4.90
N ILE A 38 15.12 9.65 4.18
CA ILE A 38 15.06 9.30 2.74
C ILE A 38 14.15 8.08 2.53
N ASP A 39 14.32 7.05 3.36
CA ASP A 39 13.52 5.83 3.27
C ASP A 39 12.05 6.11 3.60
N LYS A 40 11.79 6.97 4.60
CA LYS A 40 10.43 7.43 4.94
C LYS A 40 9.80 8.15 3.73
N GLN A 41 10.56 8.97 3.00
CA GLN A 41 10.07 9.65 1.80
C GLN A 41 9.68 8.65 0.70
N ASP A 42 10.50 7.63 0.44
CA ASP A 42 10.21 6.62 -0.56
C ASP A 42 8.99 5.76 -0.20
N ALA A 43 8.85 5.41 1.08
CA ALA A 43 7.64 4.77 1.59
C ALA A 43 6.40 5.65 1.36
N MET A 44 6.48 6.95 1.63
CA MET A 44 5.35 7.86 1.42
C MET A 44 5.04 8.06 -0.05
N ARG A 45 6.05 8.04 -0.92
CA ARG A 45 5.85 8.03 -2.38
C ARG A 45 5.06 6.80 -2.81
N LEU A 46 5.34 5.62 -2.25
CA LEU A 46 4.55 4.41 -2.53
C LEU A 46 3.09 4.54 -2.05
N VAL A 47 2.83 5.22 -0.94
CA VAL A 47 1.47 5.52 -0.46
C VAL A 47 0.77 6.51 -1.40
N ALA A 48 1.45 7.58 -1.81
CA ALA A 48 0.92 8.54 -2.77
C ALA A 48 0.58 7.88 -4.11
N ASP A 49 1.44 6.98 -4.60
CA ASP A 49 1.21 6.20 -5.82
C ASP A 49 -0.01 5.29 -5.69
N SER A 50 -0.24 4.70 -4.51
CA SER A 50 -1.46 3.92 -4.23
C SER A 50 -2.73 4.75 -4.38
N ILE A 51 -2.72 6.00 -3.90
CA ILE A 51 -3.85 6.92 -4.01
C ILE A 51 -4.04 7.38 -5.44
N ALA A 52 -2.95 7.63 -6.18
CA ALA A 52 -3.02 7.88 -7.61
C ALA A 52 -3.65 6.69 -8.37
N GLN A 53 -3.38 5.44 -7.96
CA GLN A 53 -4.03 4.25 -8.52
C GLN A 53 -5.53 4.16 -8.14
N GLN A 54 -5.94 4.68 -6.97
CA GLN A 54 -7.36 4.76 -6.62
C GLN A 54 -8.14 5.61 -7.60
N ARG A 55 -7.56 6.72 -8.10
CA ARG A 55 -8.16 7.55 -9.15
C ARG A 55 -8.50 6.75 -10.41
N GLN A 56 -7.59 5.89 -10.85
CA GLN A 56 -7.83 5.04 -12.03
C GLN A 56 -8.98 4.06 -11.80
N THR A 57 -9.06 3.47 -10.60
CA THR A 57 -10.19 2.58 -10.24
C THR A 57 -11.50 3.36 -10.17
N ALA A 58 -11.48 4.58 -9.61
CA ALA A 58 -12.64 5.47 -9.54
C ALA A 58 -13.16 5.81 -10.93
N SER A 59 -12.29 6.22 -11.86
CA SER A 59 -12.68 6.52 -13.26
C SER A 59 -13.35 5.33 -13.92
N PHE A 60 -12.78 4.12 -13.75
CA PHE A 60 -13.39 2.91 -14.30
C PHE A 60 -14.75 2.60 -13.66
N SER A 61 -14.90 2.78 -12.34
CA SER A 61 -16.16 2.59 -11.63
C SER A 61 -17.27 3.51 -12.14
N VAL A 62 -16.94 4.78 -12.43
CA VAL A 62 -17.89 5.75 -12.99
C VAL A 62 -18.25 5.38 -14.44
N ILE A 63 -17.26 5.05 -15.27
CA ILE A 63 -17.47 4.71 -16.68
C ILE A 63 -18.33 3.44 -16.82
N ALA A 64 -18.05 2.42 -16.02
CA ALA A 64 -18.74 1.13 -16.07
C ALA A 64 -20.06 1.10 -15.29
N HIS A 65 -20.49 2.22 -14.70
CA HIS A 65 -21.73 2.25 -13.94
C HIS A 65 -22.95 2.17 -14.87
N PRO A 66 -23.91 1.24 -14.63
CA PRO A 66 -25.05 1.02 -15.53
C PRO A 66 -25.87 2.29 -15.82
N VAL A 67 -26.05 3.15 -14.82
CA VAL A 67 -26.78 4.42 -14.95
C VAL A 67 -26.08 5.37 -15.94
N CYS A 68 -24.76 5.52 -15.84
CA CYS A 68 -24.00 6.37 -16.74
C CYS A 68 -24.00 5.83 -18.16
N PHE A 69 -23.90 4.51 -18.31
CA PHE A 69 -23.96 3.85 -19.61
C PHE A 69 -25.33 4.02 -20.28
N VAL A 70 -26.42 3.80 -19.55
CA VAL A 70 -27.80 4.03 -20.06
C VAL A 70 -28.00 5.49 -20.43
N GLY A 71 -27.52 6.43 -19.59
CA GLY A 71 -27.57 7.87 -19.89
C GLY A 71 -26.83 8.22 -21.19
N LEU A 72 -25.64 7.66 -21.39
CA LEU A 72 -24.85 7.87 -22.62
C LEU A 72 -25.57 7.28 -23.85
N VAL A 73 -26.08 6.06 -23.76
CA VAL A 73 -26.82 5.41 -24.87
C VAL A 73 -28.11 6.16 -25.20
N ALA A 74 -28.84 6.63 -24.19
CA ALA A 74 -30.04 7.45 -24.39
C ALA A 74 -29.70 8.77 -25.09
N ALA A 75 -28.61 9.44 -24.69
CA ALA A 75 -28.14 10.66 -25.33
C ALA A 75 -27.67 10.40 -26.78
N CYS A 76 -26.93 9.34 -27.04
CA CYS A 76 -26.56 8.92 -28.40
C CYS A 76 -27.80 8.63 -29.26
N THR A 77 -28.80 7.95 -28.70
CA THR A 77 -30.06 7.64 -29.40
C THR A 77 -30.85 8.91 -29.71
N ALA A 78 -30.90 9.87 -28.78
CA ALA A 78 -31.54 11.16 -29.00
C ALA A 78 -30.86 11.96 -30.12
N VAL A 79 -29.52 12.03 -30.11
CA VAL A 79 -28.72 12.67 -31.17
C VAL A 79 -28.95 11.97 -32.51
N TYR A 80 -28.98 10.64 -32.54
CA TYR A 80 -29.25 9.88 -33.74
C TYR A 80 -30.66 10.16 -34.29
N ARG A 81 -31.70 10.16 -33.44
CA ARG A 81 -33.08 10.44 -33.85
C ARG A 81 -33.26 11.86 -34.38
N GLN A 82 -32.59 12.84 -33.79
CA GLN A 82 -32.66 14.23 -34.25
C GLN A 82 -31.93 14.47 -35.57
N ASN A 83 -30.86 13.71 -35.84
CA ASN A 83 -30.06 13.84 -37.06
C ASN A 83 -30.37 12.74 -38.08
N VAL A 84 -31.47 12.00 -37.93
CA VAL A 84 -31.86 10.94 -38.88
C VAL A 84 -32.16 11.49 -40.28
N HIS A 85 -32.48 12.79 -40.37
CA HIS A 85 -32.71 13.52 -41.62
C HIS A 85 -31.47 14.30 -42.10
N ARG A 86 -30.33 14.19 -41.40
CA ARG A 86 -29.05 14.85 -41.74
C ARG A 86 -28.01 13.82 -42.19
N ASP A 87 -26.94 14.33 -42.79
CA ASP A 87 -25.80 13.53 -43.25
C ASP A 87 -25.20 12.68 -42.11
N LEU A 88 -24.86 11.43 -42.45
CA LEU A 88 -24.26 10.46 -41.53
C LEU A 88 -22.97 10.98 -40.88
N GLY A 89 -22.18 11.77 -41.62
CA GLY A 89 -20.95 12.38 -41.12
C GLY A 89 -21.18 13.31 -39.93
N THR A 90 -22.22 14.16 -39.98
CA THR A 90 -22.57 15.07 -38.88
C THR A 90 -22.99 14.29 -37.63
N THR A 91 -23.75 13.21 -37.81
CA THR A 91 -24.16 12.34 -36.70
C THR A 91 -22.96 11.68 -36.02
N LEU A 92 -21.99 11.19 -36.79
CA LEU A 92 -20.78 10.55 -36.25
C LEU A 92 -19.91 11.53 -35.45
N VAL A 93 -19.77 12.77 -35.93
CA VAL A 93 -19.04 13.84 -35.21
C VAL A 93 -19.75 14.24 -33.92
N MET A 94 -21.09 14.32 -33.92
CA MET A 94 -21.85 14.65 -32.71
C MET A 94 -21.77 13.53 -31.65
N VAL A 95 -21.84 12.27 -32.06
CA VAL A 95 -21.69 11.13 -31.15
C VAL A 95 -20.27 11.07 -30.58
N SER A 96 -19.23 11.30 -31.40
CA SER A 96 -17.85 11.33 -30.90
C SER A 96 -17.61 12.50 -29.94
N GLY A 97 -18.15 13.69 -30.24
CA GLY A 97 -18.12 14.84 -29.35
C GLY A 97 -18.81 14.58 -28.01
N LEU A 98 -19.96 13.90 -28.04
CA LEU A 98 -20.69 13.50 -26.83
C LEU A 98 -19.90 12.52 -25.97
N ILE A 99 -19.23 11.53 -26.58
CA ILE A 99 -18.35 10.59 -25.87
C ILE A 99 -17.17 11.35 -25.24
N ILE A 100 -16.54 12.26 -25.98
CA ILE A 100 -15.43 13.08 -25.46
C ILE A 100 -15.90 13.95 -24.27
N ALA A 101 -17.06 14.61 -24.40
CA ALA A 101 -17.65 15.41 -23.33
C ALA A 101 -17.97 14.56 -22.09
N TYR A 102 -18.49 13.35 -22.28
CA TYR A 102 -18.72 12.39 -21.20
C TYR A 102 -17.42 12.01 -20.47
N LEU A 103 -16.37 11.61 -21.20
CA LEU A 103 -15.07 11.27 -20.62
C LEU A 103 -14.42 12.46 -19.91
N ALA A 104 -14.58 13.68 -20.45
CA ALA A 104 -14.14 14.90 -19.80
C ALA A 104 -14.88 15.15 -18.47
N GLY A 105 -16.20 14.94 -18.42
CA GLY A 105 -16.99 15.01 -17.20
C GLY A 105 -16.52 14.02 -16.13
N VAL A 106 -16.25 12.77 -16.50
CA VAL A 106 -15.67 11.77 -15.59
C VAL A 106 -14.31 12.22 -15.06
N ARG A 107 -13.47 12.80 -15.92
CA ARG A 107 -12.15 13.32 -15.53
C ARG A 107 -12.27 14.47 -14.53
N LEU A 108 -13.25 15.36 -14.68
CA LEU A 108 -13.49 16.45 -13.74
C LEU A 108 -13.98 15.93 -12.38
N LEU A 109 -14.91 14.96 -12.37
CA LEU A 109 -15.39 14.35 -11.13
C LEU A 109 -14.27 13.61 -10.36
N THR A 110 -13.34 13.00 -11.08
CA THR A 110 -12.20 12.28 -10.49
C THR A 110 -11.02 13.19 -10.12
N ALA A 111 -11.04 14.47 -10.48
CA ALA A 111 -9.99 15.43 -10.15
C ALA A 111 -9.87 15.66 -8.62
N ASN A 112 -10.95 15.48 -7.86
CA ASN A 112 -10.93 15.59 -6.40
C ASN A 112 -9.99 14.60 -5.72
N TYR A 113 -9.72 13.43 -6.32
CA TYR A 113 -8.71 12.50 -5.80
C TYR A 113 -7.29 13.05 -5.92
N ILE A 114 -7.01 13.87 -6.93
CA ILE A 114 -5.69 14.49 -7.12
C ILE A 114 -5.44 15.51 -6.01
N ARG A 115 -6.44 16.38 -5.75
CA ARG A 115 -6.37 17.35 -4.65
C ARG A 115 -6.16 16.69 -3.30
N LEU A 116 -6.79 15.53 -3.09
CA LEU A 116 -6.58 14.77 -1.88
C LEU A 116 -5.16 14.19 -1.79
N ALA A 117 -4.61 13.66 -2.89
CA ALA A 117 -3.23 13.21 -2.93
C ALA A 117 -2.24 14.37 -2.68
N GLU A 118 -2.51 15.56 -3.22
CA GLU A 118 -1.73 16.78 -2.96
C GLU A 118 -1.83 17.26 -1.51
N SER A 119 -2.98 17.04 -0.86
CA SER A 119 -3.18 17.39 0.55
C SER A 119 -2.40 16.49 1.52
N LEU A 120 -1.93 15.33 1.06
CA LEU A 120 -1.05 14.44 1.83
C LEU A 120 0.39 14.94 1.79
N LYS A 121 0.62 16.12 2.37
CA LYS A 121 1.97 16.57 2.66
C LYS A 121 2.60 15.63 3.68
N TRP A 122 3.53 14.81 3.23
CA TRP A 122 4.11 13.71 4.02
C TRP A 122 4.64 14.14 5.40
N LYS A 123 5.26 15.33 5.52
CA LYS A 123 5.77 15.86 6.81
C LYS A 123 4.65 16.17 7.80
N GLU A 124 3.61 16.86 7.34
CA GLU A 124 2.44 17.22 8.16
C GLU A 124 1.59 15.98 8.47
N TRP A 125 1.59 14.99 7.57
CA TRP A 125 0.80 13.78 7.74
C TRP A 125 1.46 12.79 8.71
N ILE A 126 2.78 12.57 8.66
CA ILE A 126 3.49 11.68 9.61
C ILE A 126 3.55 12.28 11.02
N ALA A 127 3.55 13.61 11.14
CA ALA A 127 3.48 14.28 12.41
C ALA A 127 2.08 14.10 13.03
N SER A 128 2.00 13.36 14.14
CA SER A 128 0.77 13.32 14.93
C SER A 128 0.46 14.71 15.48
N PRO A 129 -0.82 15.12 15.60
CA PRO A 129 -1.20 16.36 16.29
C PRO A 129 -0.69 16.44 17.75
N GLU A 130 -0.24 15.33 18.33
CA GLU A 130 0.39 15.25 19.66
C GLU A 130 1.93 15.33 19.64
N GLY A 131 2.57 15.53 18.48
CA GLY A 131 4.03 15.68 18.36
C GLY A 131 4.83 14.36 18.42
N LYS A 132 4.17 13.19 18.36
CA LYS A 132 4.83 11.89 18.19
C LYS A 132 4.90 11.52 16.71
N GLU A 133 6.07 11.10 16.23
CA GLU A 133 6.23 10.58 14.86
C GLU A 133 5.54 9.22 14.70
N ASP A 134 4.80 9.05 13.60
CA ASP A 134 4.23 7.75 13.24
C ASP A 134 5.34 6.76 12.84
N TYR A 135 5.17 5.48 13.21
CA TYR A 135 6.10 4.42 12.82
C TYR A 135 5.85 4.00 11.38
N VAL A 136 6.87 4.14 10.53
CA VAL A 136 6.84 3.67 9.15
C VAL A 136 7.59 2.36 9.08
N LEU A 137 6.89 1.28 8.76
CA LEU A 137 7.49 -0.02 8.49
C LEU A 137 7.47 -0.24 6.98
N ALA A 138 8.51 -0.86 6.42
CA ALA A 138 8.53 -1.23 5.02
C ALA A 138 9.06 -2.65 4.81
N ALA A 139 8.60 -3.25 3.72
CA ALA A 139 9.22 -4.44 3.16
C ALA A 139 10.08 -4.04 1.96
N ARG A 140 11.29 -4.58 1.91
CA ARG A 140 12.22 -4.45 0.79
C ARG A 140 12.47 -5.79 0.14
N TYR A 141 12.58 -5.78 -1.18
CA TYR A 141 13.03 -6.92 -1.97
C TYR A 141 14.34 -6.51 -2.66
N GLY A 142 15.47 -6.94 -2.09
CA GLY A 142 16.77 -6.34 -2.43
C GLY A 142 16.80 -4.86 -2.07
N GLU A 143 17.11 -4.00 -3.04
CA GLU A 143 17.15 -2.53 -2.88
C GLU A 143 15.78 -1.85 -3.07
N GLU A 144 14.76 -2.57 -3.55
CA GLU A 144 13.48 -1.97 -3.92
C GLU A 144 12.47 -2.03 -2.76
N LEU A 145 11.86 -0.88 -2.42
CA LEU A 145 10.76 -0.83 -1.46
C LEU A 145 9.46 -1.31 -2.11
N ILE A 146 8.91 -2.42 -1.62
CA ILE A 146 7.77 -3.11 -2.23
C ILE A 146 6.46 -2.91 -1.47
N ALA A 147 6.52 -2.67 -0.16
CA ALA A 147 5.35 -2.49 0.68
C ALA A 147 5.67 -1.54 1.82
N THR A 148 4.66 -0.82 2.30
CA THR A 148 4.79 0.01 3.49
C THR A 148 3.51 0.02 4.29
N ILE A 149 3.65 0.18 5.60
CA ILE A 149 2.57 0.40 6.54
C ILE A 149 2.98 1.52 7.49
N VAL A 150 2.05 2.44 7.74
CA VAL A 150 2.22 3.55 8.68
C VAL A 150 1.34 3.27 9.88
N LEU A 151 1.99 3.13 11.03
CA LEU A 151 1.39 2.75 12.30
C LEU A 151 1.50 3.92 13.28
N ARG A 152 0.37 4.32 13.84
CA ARG A 152 0.30 5.25 14.96
C ARG A 152 0.01 4.47 16.22
N ILE A 153 0.89 4.59 17.21
CA ILE A 153 0.67 3.97 18.52
C ILE A 153 -0.03 4.97 19.42
N LEU A 154 -1.28 4.70 19.77
CA LEU A 154 -2.06 5.48 20.72
C LEU A 154 -1.87 4.92 22.13
N ALA A 155 -1.64 5.82 23.10
CA ALA A 155 -1.74 5.48 24.51
C ALA A 155 -3.22 5.24 24.87
N PRO A 156 -3.53 4.40 25.88
CA PRO A 156 -4.90 4.13 26.27
C PRO A 156 -5.60 5.44 26.64
N ALA A 157 -6.85 5.58 26.18
CA ALA A 157 -7.70 6.72 26.45
C ALA A 157 -7.84 6.90 27.98
N GLY A 158 -7.14 7.91 28.52
CA GLY A 158 -7.09 8.18 29.96
C GLY A 158 -5.77 8.74 30.48
N SER A 159 -4.66 8.66 29.73
CA SER A 159 -3.37 9.23 30.18
C SER A 159 -3.24 10.72 29.84
N THR A 160 -4.10 11.56 30.41
CA THR A 160 -3.77 12.98 30.58
C THR A 160 -2.67 13.10 31.63
N LYS A 161 -1.50 13.61 31.20
CA LYS A 161 -0.31 14.04 31.97
C LYS A 161 0.89 13.07 31.99
N LYS A 162 2.00 13.65 31.52
CA LYS A 162 3.41 13.46 31.93
C LYS A 162 3.64 12.41 33.03
N THR A 163 4.01 11.20 32.63
CA THR A 163 4.92 10.39 33.45
C THR A 163 5.79 9.53 32.54
N ARG A 164 7.10 9.68 32.74
CA ARG A 164 8.17 8.94 32.08
C ARG A 164 8.09 7.47 32.48
N SER A 165 8.36 6.60 31.51
CA SER A 165 8.79 5.21 31.68
C SER A 165 7.73 4.15 32.04
N SER A 166 7.83 3.04 31.29
CA SER A 166 7.36 1.68 31.54
C SER A 166 5.90 1.33 31.21
N SER A 167 5.76 0.63 30.07
CA SER A 167 4.64 -0.24 29.68
C SER A 167 3.29 0.44 29.53
N VAL A 168 2.98 0.81 28.29
CA VAL A 168 1.63 1.18 27.85
C VAL A 168 0.76 -0.09 27.80
N LYS A 169 0.52 -0.75 28.94
CA LYS A 169 -0.37 -1.92 29.05
C LYS A 169 -1.77 -1.51 28.58
N GLY A 170 -2.17 -1.99 27.39
CA GLY A 170 -3.47 -1.68 26.79
C GLY A 170 -3.49 -0.51 25.80
N GLY A 171 -2.34 -0.11 25.25
CA GLY A 171 -2.32 0.82 24.11
C GLY A 171 -2.95 0.21 22.84
N SER A 172 -3.36 1.07 21.91
CA SER A 172 -3.94 0.64 20.62
C SER A 172 -3.09 1.14 19.45
N GLY A 173 -2.78 0.26 18.51
CA GLY A 173 -2.12 0.60 17.25
C GLY A 173 -3.16 0.93 16.18
N VAL A 174 -3.04 2.09 15.54
CA VAL A 174 -3.92 2.52 14.45
C VAL A 174 -3.13 2.55 13.14
N ILE A 175 -3.58 1.78 12.16
CA ILE A 175 -2.96 1.71 10.83
C ILE A 175 -3.50 2.87 9.98
N ARG A 176 -2.64 3.83 9.65
CA ARG A 176 -3.00 5.02 8.87
C ARG A 176 -2.78 4.86 7.38
N ALA A 177 -1.83 4.04 6.97
CA ALA A 177 -1.66 3.66 5.57
C ALA A 177 -1.13 2.24 5.51
N TRP A 178 -1.60 1.49 4.51
CA TRP A 178 -1.09 0.18 4.18
C TRP A 178 -1.15 0.02 2.66
N THR A 179 -0.01 -0.25 2.06
CA THR A 179 0.07 -0.43 0.61
C THR A 179 1.15 -1.43 0.24
N THR A 180 0.92 -2.09 -0.89
CA THR A 180 1.88 -2.96 -1.56
C THR A 180 1.91 -2.56 -3.02
N LYS A 181 3.10 -2.52 -3.60
CA LYS A 181 3.32 -2.25 -5.02
C LYS A 181 2.56 -3.28 -5.86
N TYR A 182 1.94 -2.82 -6.95
CA TYR A 182 1.00 -3.62 -7.75
C TYR A 182 1.54 -5.00 -8.17
N ARG A 183 2.80 -5.06 -8.61
CA ARG A 183 3.52 -6.29 -9.02
C ARG A 183 3.67 -7.33 -7.91
N TYR A 184 3.60 -6.90 -6.66
CA TYR A 184 3.83 -7.71 -5.46
C TYR A 184 2.52 -7.98 -4.68
N ARG A 185 1.36 -7.53 -5.20
CA ARG A 185 0.05 -7.85 -4.63
C ARG A 185 -0.29 -9.32 -4.86
N ASN A 186 -1.14 -9.88 -3.99
CA ASN A 186 -1.55 -11.29 -3.97
C ASN A 186 -0.40 -12.30 -3.74
N LYS A 187 0.76 -11.86 -3.26
CA LYS A 187 1.90 -12.72 -2.89
C LYS A 187 2.07 -12.92 -1.37
N GLY A 188 1.06 -12.61 -0.57
CA GLY A 188 1.14 -12.71 0.91
C GLY A 188 1.84 -11.53 1.62
N ILE A 189 2.72 -10.79 0.93
CA ILE A 189 3.52 -9.67 1.49
C ILE A 189 2.67 -8.66 2.28
N GLY A 190 1.48 -8.32 1.78
CA GLY A 190 0.58 -7.39 2.48
C GLY A 190 0.11 -7.93 3.84
N GLY A 191 -0.21 -9.22 3.93
CA GLY A 191 -0.60 -9.88 5.18
C GLY A 191 0.58 -9.96 6.16
N ASP A 192 1.78 -10.22 5.64
CA ASP A 192 3.00 -10.24 6.44
C ASP A 192 3.32 -8.85 7.02
N MET A 193 3.10 -7.78 6.26
CA MET A 193 3.19 -6.41 6.78
C MET A 193 2.22 -6.13 7.92
N LEU A 194 1.00 -6.67 7.86
CA LEU A 194 0.01 -6.52 8.94
C LEU A 194 0.46 -7.26 10.20
N ARG A 195 0.99 -8.48 10.06
CA ARG A 195 1.58 -9.25 11.17
C ARG A 195 2.73 -8.49 11.82
N MET A 196 3.64 -7.94 11.00
CA MET A 196 4.74 -7.12 11.50
C MET A 196 4.25 -5.89 12.27
N ALA A 197 3.22 -5.18 11.77
CA ALA A 197 2.64 -4.07 12.50
C ALA A 197 2.00 -4.49 13.84
N ILE A 198 1.37 -5.66 13.91
CA ILE A 198 0.83 -6.22 15.16
C ILE A 198 1.97 -6.53 16.14
N LEU A 199 3.03 -7.20 15.68
CA LEU A 199 4.20 -7.53 16.52
C LEU A 199 4.90 -6.26 17.04
N THR A 200 5.08 -5.25 16.18
CA THR A 200 5.63 -3.95 16.60
C THR A 200 4.73 -3.27 17.62
N THR A 201 3.41 -3.32 17.44
CA THR A 201 2.46 -2.75 18.42
C THR A 201 2.54 -3.49 19.75
N ARG A 202 2.52 -4.83 19.74
CA ARG A 202 2.59 -5.66 20.96
C ARG A 202 3.92 -5.50 21.69
N SER A 203 5.03 -5.38 20.96
CA SER A 203 6.35 -5.11 21.54
C SER A 203 6.38 -3.79 22.33
N LYS A 204 5.63 -2.77 21.89
CA LYS A 204 5.62 -1.43 22.52
C LYS A 204 4.50 -1.24 23.55
N CYS A 205 3.32 -1.81 23.32
CA CYS A 205 2.10 -1.64 24.13
C CYS A 205 1.68 -2.89 24.93
N GLY A 206 2.50 -3.93 24.91
CA GLY A 206 2.20 -5.20 25.55
C GLY A 206 1.28 -6.10 24.72
N GLU A 207 1.17 -7.35 25.15
CA GLU A 207 0.57 -8.46 24.41
C GLU A 207 -0.92 -8.27 24.09
N GLY A 208 -1.65 -7.52 24.92
CA GLY A 208 -3.08 -7.21 24.75
C GLY A 208 -3.38 -5.97 23.90
N ALA A 209 -2.41 -5.41 23.18
CA ALA A 209 -2.63 -4.22 22.37
C ALA A 209 -3.53 -4.50 21.15
N GLN A 210 -4.59 -3.71 20.98
CA GLN A 210 -5.50 -3.83 19.85
C GLN A 210 -4.95 -3.09 18.63
N VAL A 211 -5.10 -3.67 17.44
CA VAL A 211 -4.70 -3.03 16.17
C VAL A 211 -5.92 -2.87 15.28
N SER A 212 -6.19 -1.65 14.84
CA SER A 212 -7.33 -1.32 13.97
C SER A 212 -6.90 -0.38 12.83
N PHE A 213 -7.68 -0.32 11.76
CA PHE A 213 -7.48 0.70 10.73
C PHE A 213 -7.99 2.06 11.22
N ASP A 214 -7.30 3.14 10.84
CA ASP A 214 -7.77 4.51 11.08
C ASP A 214 -9.05 4.76 10.25
N PRO A 215 -10.13 5.32 10.85
CA PRO A 215 -11.27 5.79 10.07
C PRO A 215 -10.88 6.76 8.95
N ASN A 216 -9.84 7.56 9.18
CA ASN A 216 -9.27 8.53 8.25
C ASN A 216 -7.92 8.08 7.66
N HIS A 217 -7.77 6.78 7.38
CA HIS A 217 -6.56 6.25 6.75
C HIS A 217 -6.37 6.79 5.32
N ALA A 218 -5.16 6.75 4.77
CA ALA A 218 -4.79 7.39 3.50
C ALA A 218 -5.64 6.93 2.29
N ASN A 219 -6.15 5.70 2.34
CA ASN A 219 -6.99 5.09 1.31
C ASN A 219 -8.50 5.16 1.61
N SER A 220 -8.92 5.78 2.73
CA SER A 220 -10.30 5.80 3.22
C SER A 220 -11.20 6.76 2.46
N ALA A 221 -10.62 7.81 1.88
CA ALA A 221 -11.36 8.93 1.35
C ALA A 221 -12.14 8.55 0.10
N ARG A 222 -13.44 8.87 0.13
CA ARG A 222 -14.41 8.57 -0.93
C ARG A 222 -15.09 9.87 -1.36
N PRO A 223 -14.42 10.72 -2.16
CA PRO A 223 -15.01 11.98 -2.64
C PRO A 223 -16.14 11.77 -3.67
N LEU A 224 -16.31 10.54 -4.18
CA LEU A 224 -17.39 10.19 -5.10
C LEU A 224 -18.67 9.77 -4.36
N HIS A 225 -19.80 9.95 -5.04
CA HIS A 225 -21.11 9.51 -4.57
C HIS A 225 -21.14 7.99 -4.31
N GLU A 226 -21.94 7.56 -3.34
CA GLU A 226 -21.96 6.18 -2.82
C GLU A 226 -22.17 5.10 -3.89
N MET A 227 -22.90 5.42 -4.96
CA MET A 227 -23.16 4.52 -6.08
C MET A 227 -21.86 4.02 -6.75
N PHE A 228 -20.80 4.84 -6.77
CA PHE A 228 -19.51 4.51 -7.37
C PHE A 228 -18.52 3.89 -6.37
N ASN A 229 -18.89 3.81 -5.08
CA ASN A 229 -17.99 3.42 -3.99
C ASN A 229 -17.91 1.90 -3.80
N ARG A 230 -18.74 1.10 -4.48
CA ARG A 230 -18.74 -0.37 -4.42
C ARG A 230 -17.35 -1.04 -4.47
N PRO A 231 -16.45 -0.74 -5.44
CA PRO A 231 -15.12 -1.36 -5.47
C PRO A 231 -14.24 -0.96 -4.29
N PHE A 232 -14.41 0.24 -3.73
CA PHE A 232 -13.69 0.70 -2.54
C PHE A 232 -14.19 -0.01 -1.29
N ILE A 233 -15.51 -0.17 -1.13
CA ILE A 233 -16.12 -0.93 -0.02
C ILE A 233 -15.59 -2.37 -0.01
N LYS A 234 -15.62 -3.07 -1.16
CA LYS A 234 -15.09 -4.44 -1.27
C LYS A 234 -13.61 -4.54 -0.93
N ARG A 235 -12.80 -3.53 -1.30
CA ARG A 235 -11.37 -3.48 -0.94
C ARG A 235 -11.17 -3.27 0.56
N GLU A 236 -11.97 -2.39 1.16
CA GLU A 236 -11.97 -2.14 2.61
C GLU A 236 -12.34 -3.40 3.39
N GLU A 237 -13.42 -4.09 3.01
CA GLU A 237 -13.82 -5.35 3.61
C GLU A 237 -12.72 -6.42 3.48
N LYS A 238 -12.05 -6.48 2.33
CA LYS A 238 -10.90 -7.39 2.13
C LYS A 238 -9.74 -7.02 3.03
N ALA A 239 -9.48 -5.72 3.24
CA ALA A 239 -8.44 -5.23 4.13
C ALA A 239 -8.74 -5.57 5.60
N GLN A 240 -9.97 -5.36 6.05
CA GLN A 240 -10.44 -5.72 7.39
C GLN A 240 -10.35 -7.23 7.63
N LYS A 241 -10.77 -8.05 6.66
CA LYS A 241 -10.61 -9.52 6.73
C LYS A 241 -9.13 -9.93 6.81
N ALA A 242 -8.25 -9.27 6.06
CA ALA A 242 -6.82 -9.55 6.10
C ALA A 242 -6.20 -9.20 7.47
N LEU A 243 -6.63 -8.09 8.09
CA LEU A 243 -6.21 -7.72 9.44
C LEU A 243 -6.71 -8.72 10.49
N ALA A 244 -7.99 -9.13 10.41
CA ALA A 244 -8.56 -10.13 11.30
C ALA A 244 -7.80 -11.46 11.20
N HIS A 245 -7.50 -11.92 9.98
CA HIS A 245 -6.70 -13.12 9.75
C HIS A 245 -5.26 -12.97 10.28
N ALA A 246 -4.65 -11.78 10.15
CA ALA A 246 -3.32 -11.51 10.68
C ALA A 246 -3.29 -11.54 12.21
N LEU A 247 -4.29 -10.96 12.87
CA LEU A 247 -4.46 -11.01 14.34
C LEU A 247 -4.59 -12.45 14.81
N GLU A 248 -5.49 -13.22 14.19
CA GLU A 248 -5.68 -14.64 14.52
C GLU A 248 -4.40 -15.46 14.30
N SER A 249 -3.65 -15.20 13.23
CA SER A 249 -2.36 -15.86 12.98
C SER A 249 -1.34 -15.54 14.09
N CYS A 250 -1.28 -14.28 14.53
CA CYS A 250 -0.38 -13.86 15.61
C CYS A 250 -0.76 -14.47 16.96
N ASP A 251 -2.05 -14.63 17.24
CA ASP A 251 -2.55 -15.25 18.48
C ASP A 251 -2.26 -16.75 18.56
N ARG A 252 -2.17 -17.42 17.41
CA ARG A 252 -1.73 -18.82 17.31
C ARG A 252 -0.20 -19.00 17.44
N GLY A 253 0.59 -17.92 17.37
CA GLY A 253 2.05 -17.98 17.47
C GLY A 253 2.81 -18.23 16.17
N ASP A 254 2.17 -18.12 15.00
CA ASP A 254 2.78 -18.40 13.68
C ASP A 254 3.68 -17.24 13.17
N SER A 255 4.57 -16.69 13.99
CA SER A 255 5.47 -15.60 13.58
C SER A 255 6.81 -16.14 13.05
N SER A 256 6.84 -16.58 11.79
CA SER A 256 8.09 -16.85 11.07
C SER A 256 8.61 -15.56 10.41
N PHE A 257 9.25 -14.68 11.18
CA PHE A 257 9.95 -13.52 10.64
C PHE A 257 11.40 -13.52 11.11
N LYS A 258 12.35 -13.43 10.17
CA LYS A 258 13.72 -13.01 10.46
C LYS A 258 13.76 -11.49 10.40
N MET A 259 13.93 -10.84 11.54
CA MET A 259 14.29 -9.42 11.61
C MET A 259 15.80 -9.29 11.42
N GLU A 260 16.22 -8.36 10.56
CA GLU A 260 17.58 -7.80 10.51
C GLU A 260 17.54 -6.31 10.85
#